data_AF-A0A176F229-F1
#
_entry.id   AF-A0A176F229-F1
#
_cell.length_a   1.000
_cell.length_b   1.000
_cell.length_c   1.000
_cell.angle_alpha   90.00
_cell.angle_beta   90.00
_cell.angle_gamma   90.00
#
_symmetry.space_group_name_H-M   'P 1'
#
loop_
_entity.id
_entity.type
_entity.pdbx_description
1 polymer ?
#
loop_
_entity_poly.entity_id
_entity_poly.type
_entity_poly.pdbx_seq_one_letter_code
_entity_poly.pdbx_strand_id
1 'polypeptide(L)'
;MLVAMDLEGLLEEAGATVFEPVKSVTRGLAMLETDRPDVATLDMNLNGESSAPIAAALRERKIPFIVLTGYTGKQTEEPEFRDMPVIKKPFLGPELVRALVDLLA
;
A
#
# COMPACT_ATOMS: atom_id res chain seq x y z
N MET A 1 7.94 7.27 18.57
CA MET A 1 9.11 7.59 17.73
C MET A 1 9.26 6.45 16.73
N LEU A 2 8.61 6.56 15.57
CA LEU A 2 8.82 5.66 14.44
C LEU A 2 10.02 6.25 13.69
N VAL A 3 11.11 5.49 13.60
CA VAL A 3 12.15 5.81 12.61
C VAL A 3 11.42 5.90 11.28
N ALA A 4 11.61 7.01 10.56
CA ALA A 4 11.27 7.10 9.16
C ALA A 4 12.11 6.05 8.45
N MET A 5 11.66 4.80 8.45
CA MET A 5 12.21 3.77 7.59
C MET A 5 11.94 4.27 6.18
N ASP A 6 13.01 4.48 5.44
CA ASP A 6 12.93 4.66 4.00
C ASP A 6 12.39 3.36 3.43
N LEU A 7 11.07 3.31 3.24
CA LEU A 7 10.38 2.12 2.77
C LEU A 7 10.89 1.74 1.38
N GLU A 8 11.24 2.74 0.57
CA GLU A 8 11.83 2.52 -0.75
C GLU A 8 13.15 1.77 -0.60
N GLY A 9 14.09 2.29 0.20
CA GLY A 9 15.38 1.65 0.43
C GLY A 9 15.28 0.22 0.98
N LEU A 10 14.35 -0.04 1.90
CA LEU A 10 14.10 -1.39 2.43
C LEU A 10 13.62 -2.37 1.34
N LEU A 11 12.70 -1.92 0.47
CA LEU A 11 12.17 -2.74 -0.61
C LEU A 11 13.23 -2.96 -1.70
N GLU A 12 14.03 -1.93 -2.00
CA GLU A 12 15.17 -2.02 -2.92
C GLU A 12 16.24 -3.00 -2.40
N GLU A 13 16.57 -2.97 -1.10
CA GLU A 13 17.46 -3.94 -0.46
C GLU A 13 16.90 -5.38 -0.55
N ALA A 14 15.57 -5.53 -0.54
CA ALA A 14 14.91 -6.81 -0.77
C ALA A 14 14.86 -7.22 -2.26
N GLY A 15 15.40 -6.41 -3.17
CA GLY A 15 15.48 -6.67 -4.60
C GLY A 15 14.28 -6.18 -5.42
N ALA A 16 13.38 -5.38 -4.83
CA ALA A 16 12.27 -4.79 -5.55
C ALA A 16 12.68 -3.52 -6.31
N THR A 17 12.03 -3.26 -7.43
CA THR A 17 12.06 -1.94 -8.07
C THR A 17 10.86 -1.15 -7.55
N VAL A 18 11.11 -0.02 -6.90
CA VAL A 18 10.04 0.78 -6.27
C VAL A 18 9.63 1.92 -7.20
N PHE A 19 8.32 2.05 -7.44
CA PHE A 19 7.76 3.20 -8.16
C PHE A 19 7.78 4.46 -7.27
N GLU A 20 7.76 5.63 -7.89
CA GLU A 20 7.68 6.90 -7.14
C GLU A 20 6.48 6.89 -6.17
N PRO A 21 6.70 7.16 -4.87
CA PRO A 21 5.59 7.18 -3.92
C PRO A 21 4.57 8.27 -4.24
N VAL A 22 3.33 7.85 -4.42
CA VAL A 22 2.20 8.74 -4.65
C VAL A 22 1.60 9.24 -3.32
N LYS A 23 1.37 10.55 -3.21
CA LYS A 23 0.85 11.21 -1.99
C LYS A 23 -0.60 11.70 -2.12
N SER A 24 -1.29 11.37 -3.20
CA SER A 24 -2.69 11.73 -3.41
C SER A 24 -3.42 10.65 -4.21
N VAL A 25 -4.75 10.58 -4.05
CA VAL A 25 -5.58 9.62 -4.78
C VAL A 25 -5.47 9.85 -6.28
N THR A 26 -5.56 11.10 -6.73
CA THR A 26 -5.46 11.45 -8.15
C THR A 26 -4.15 10.98 -8.78
N ARG A 27 -3.00 11.15 -8.08
CA ARG A 27 -1.71 10.69 -8.62
C ARG A 27 -1.60 9.17 -8.61
N GLY A 28 -2.10 8.50 -7.57
CA GLY A 28 -2.11 7.04 -7.52
C GLY A 28 -2.95 6.43 -8.63
N LEU A 29 -4.12 7.00 -8.92
CA LEU A 29 -4.95 6.56 -10.04
C LEU A 29 -4.27 6.79 -11.39
N ALA A 30 -3.69 7.98 -11.61
CA ALA A 30 -2.97 8.29 -12.84
C ALA A 30 -1.76 7.37 -13.07
N MET A 31 -1.00 7.06 -12.00
CA MET A 31 0.10 6.10 -12.07
C MET A 31 -0.40 4.71 -12.47
N LEU A 32 -1.52 4.26 -11.92
CA LEU A 32 -2.08 2.97 -12.31
C LEU A 32 -2.55 2.96 -13.77
N GLU A 33 -2.88 4.08 -14.40
CA GLU A 33 -3.22 4.11 -15.84
C GLU A 33 -2.03 3.77 -16.74
N THR A 34 -0.82 4.20 -16.37
CA THR A 34 0.40 4.01 -17.17
C THR A 34 1.21 2.80 -16.74
N ASP A 35 1.21 2.50 -15.45
CA ASP A 35 2.08 1.53 -14.82
C ASP A 35 1.28 0.40 -14.16
N ARG A 36 1.90 -0.78 -14.14
CA ARG A 36 1.30 -1.97 -13.51
C ARG A 36 2.29 -2.58 -12.52
N PRO A 37 2.21 -2.21 -11.23
CA PRO A 37 3.03 -2.85 -10.20
C PRO A 37 2.62 -4.32 -10.01
N ASP A 38 3.59 -5.15 -9.64
CA ASP A 38 3.35 -6.56 -9.28
C ASP A 38 2.66 -6.69 -7.91
N VAL A 39 3.00 -5.79 -6.99
CA VAL A 39 2.38 -5.65 -5.67
C VAL A 39 2.42 -4.18 -5.24
N ALA A 40 1.46 -3.75 -4.43
CA ALA A 40 1.42 -2.39 -3.92
C ALA A 40 1.29 -2.31 -2.39
N THR A 41 1.79 -1.23 -1.80
CA THR A 41 1.44 -0.82 -0.44
C THR A 41 0.53 0.40 -0.50
N LEU A 42 -0.58 0.38 0.23
CA LEU A 42 -1.57 1.45 0.20
C LEU A 42 -1.81 2.01 1.59
N ASP A 43 -1.57 3.30 1.80
CA ASP A 43 -2.04 3.96 3.04
C ASP A 43 -3.54 4.22 2.94
N MET A 44 -4.34 3.87 3.97
CA MET A 44 -5.79 4.19 4.00
C MET A 44 -6.07 5.69 3.94
N ASN A 45 -5.13 6.52 4.40
CA ASN A 45 -5.27 7.96 4.45
C ASN A 45 -4.12 8.64 3.71
N LEU A 46 -4.42 9.23 2.55
CA LEU A 46 -3.48 10.03 1.79
C LEU A 46 -3.77 11.51 2.04
N ASN A 47 -3.09 12.11 3.02
CA ASN A 47 -3.22 13.53 3.38
C ASN A 47 -4.67 13.97 3.71
N GLY A 48 -5.43 13.12 4.41
CA GLY A 48 -6.82 13.38 4.76
C GLY A 48 -7.85 12.80 3.79
N GLU A 49 -7.41 12.25 2.66
CA GLU A 49 -8.27 11.61 1.65
C GLU A 49 -8.29 10.08 1.83
N SER A 50 -9.46 9.44 1.71
CA SER A 50 -9.54 7.97 1.70
C SER A 50 -8.96 7.43 0.40
N SER A 51 -8.07 6.44 0.51
CA SER A 51 -7.47 5.78 -0.64
C SER A 51 -8.31 4.64 -1.23
N ALA A 52 -9.56 4.47 -0.78
CA ALA A 52 -10.48 3.46 -1.30
C ALA A 52 -10.62 3.46 -2.83
N PRO A 53 -10.61 4.61 -3.55
CA PRO A 53 -10.62 4.59 -5.02
C PRO A 53 -9.38 3.90 -5.63
N ILE A 54 -8.20 4.04 -5.01
CA ILE A 54 -6.99 3.32 -5.43
C ILE A 54 -7.13 1.84 -5.13
N ALA A 55 -7.65 1.46 -3.95
CA ALA A 55 -7.90 0.06 -3.61
C ALA A 55 -8.84 -0.59 -4.62
N ALA A 56 -9.92 0.08 -5.01
CA ALA A 56 -10.84 -0.39 -6.04
C ALA A 56 -10.13 -0.61 -7.40
N ALA A 57 -9.32 0.35 -7.83
CA ALA A 57 -8.56 0.24 -9.09
C ALA A 57 -7.55 -0.92 -9.07
N LEU A 58 -6.83 -1.12 -7.95
CA LEU A 58 -5.91 -2.25 -7.78
C LEU A 58 -6.66 -3.60 -7.86
N ARG A 59 -7.83 -3.70 -7.21
CA ARG A 59 -8.68 -4.91 -7.26
C ARG A 59 -9.18 -5.20 -8.66
N GLU A 60 -9.68 -4.20 -9.38
CA GLU A 60 -10.16 -4.33 -10.76
C GLU A 60 -9.05 -4.86 -11.68
N ARG A 61 -7.82 -4.38 -11.47
CA ARG A 61 -6.62 -4.78 -12.22
C ARG A 61 -5.98 -6.07 -11.73
N LYS A 62 -6.54 -6.69 -10.67
CA LYS A 62 -6.02 -7.89 -10.01
C LYS A 62 -4.57 -7.73 -9.55
N ILE A 63 -4.23 -6.55 -9.06
CA ILE A 63 -2.92 -6.28 -8.47
C ILE A 63 -3.05 -6.53 -6.96
N PRO A 64 -2.28 -7.46 -6.37
CA PRO A 64 -2.30 -7.68 -4.94
C PRO A 64 -1.72 -6.48 -4.20
N PHE A 65 -2.26 -6.16 -3.03
CA PHE A 65 -1.77 -5.05 -2.22
C PHE A 65 -1.96 -5.26 -0.73
N ILE A 66 -1.14 -4.56 0.06
CA ILE A 66 -1.24 -4.50 1.51
C ILE A 66 -1.69 -3.11 1.91
N VAL A 67 -2.63 -3.06 2.85
CA VAL A 67 -3.09 -1.81 3.42
C VAL A 67 -2.28 -1.48 4.66
N LEU A 68 -1.62 -0.32 4.65
CA LEU A 68 -0.86 0.24 5.77
C LEU A 68 -1.72 1.28 6.47
N THR A 69 -2.01 1.12 7.76
CA THR A 69 -2.85 2.11 8.47
C THR A 69 -2.35 2.41 9.87
N GLY A 70 -2.30 3.70 10.22
CA GLY A 70 -2.13 4.14 11.61
C GLY A 70 -3.43 4.16 12.41
N TYR A 71 -4.57 4.01 11.73
CA TYR A 71 -5.91 4.17 12.30
C TYR A 71 -6.67 2.84 12.28
N THR A 72 -7.47 2.60 13.32
CA THR A 72 -8.29 1.39 13.48
C THR A 72 -9.77 1.78 13.60
N GLY A 73 -10.22 2.69 12.72
CA GLY A 73 -11.56 3.27 12.74
C GLY A 73 -12.35 2.97 11.47
N LYS A 74 -13.45 3.70 11.25
CA LYS A 74 -14.42 3.48 10.15
C LYS A 74 -13.85 3.28 8.74
N GLN A 75 -12.67 3.84 8.44
CA GLN A 75 -12.03 3.61 7.14
C GLN A 75 -11.68 2.13 6.89
N THR A 76 -11.37 1.35 7.94
CA THR A 76 -11.13 -0.10 7.78
C THR A 76 -12.41 -0.88 7.47
N GLU A 77 -13.59 -0.27 7.62
CA GLU A 77 -14.89 -0.87 7.31
C GLU A 77 -15.33 -0.61 5.87
N GLU A 78 -14.57 0.19 5.10
CA GLU A 78 -14.85 0.43 3.69
C GLU A 78 -14.74 -0.90 2.90
N PRO A 79 -15.73 -1.24 2.05
CA PRO A 79 -15.76 -2.49 1.31
C PRO A 79 -14.51 -2.78 0.48
N GLU A 80 -13.84 -1.73 0.02
CA GLU A 80 -12.66 -1.77 -0.85
C GLU A 80 -11.44 -2.36 -0.14
N PHE A 81 -11.34 -2.19 1.19
CA PHE A 81 -10.27 -2.75 2.02
C PHE A 81 -10.63 -4.12 2.62
N ARG A 82 -11.85 -4.61 2.40
CA ARG A 82 -12.30 -5.90 2.93
C ARG A 82 -11.49 -7.04 2.34
N ASP A 83 -11.16 -8.00 3.20
CA ASP A 83 -10.37 -9.20 2.89
C ASP A 83 -8.91 -8.92 2.44
N MET A 84 -8.43 -7.68 2.58
CA MET A 84 -7.03 -7.33 2.28
C MET A 84 -6.16 -7.47 3.53
N PRO A 85 -4.89 -7.89 3.40
CA PRO A 85 -3.95 -7.85 4.50
C PRO A 85 -3.77 -6.41 4.99
N VAL A 86 -3.97 -6.18 6.28
CA VAL A 86 -3.80 -4.87 6.92
C VAL A 86 -2.62 -4.93 7.89
N ILE A 87 -1.65 -4.04 7.70
CA ILE A 87 -0.52 -3.85 8.61
C ILE A 87 -0.71 -2.53 9.35
N LYS A 88 -0.75 -2.61 10.68
CA LYS A 88 -0.93 -1.44 11.54
C LYS A 88 0.41 -0.74 11.77
N LYS A 89 0.43 0.58 11.64
CA LYS A 89 1.58 1.42 12.03
C LYS A 89 1.59 1.62 13.57
N PRO A 90 2.75 1.53 14.26
CA PRO A 90 4.07 1.20 13.75
C PRO A 90 4.22 -0.28 13.36
N PHE A 91 4.92 -0.53 12.25
CA PHE A 91 5.34 -1.86 11.82
C PHE A 91 6.86 -1.94 11.67
N LEU A 92 7.40 -3.16 11.60
CA LEU A 92 8.81 -3.38 11.29
C LEU A 92 8.98 -3.62 9.80
N GLY A 93 10.03 -3.05 9.20
CA GLY A 93 10.34 -3.23 7.78
C GLY A 93 10.29 -4.69 7.29
N PRO A 94 11.00 -5.62 7.95
CA PRO A 94 11.00 -7.03 7.55
C PRO A 94 9.61 -7.70 7.56
N GLU A 95 8.70 -7.25 8.42
CA GLU A 95 7.32 -7.75 8.48
C GLU A 95 6.55 -7.37 7.21
N LEU A 96 6.71 -6.11 6.76
CA LEU A 96 6.09 -5.64 5.53
C LEU A 96 6.66 -6.33 4.29
N VAL A 97 7.98 -6.46 4.20
CA VAL A 97 8.64 -7.15 3.07
C VAL A 97 8.13 -8.59 2.96
N ARG A 98 8.07 -9.32 4.08
CA ARG A 98 7.57 -10.69 4.09
C ARG A 98 6.12 -10.77 3.60
N ALA A 99 5.26 -9.90 4.11
CA ALA A 99 3.87 -9.90 3.70
C ALA A 99 3.70 -9.57 2.20
N LEU A 100 4.52 -8.68 1.64
CA LEU A 100 4.52 -8.37 0.20
C LEU A 100 4.96 -9.57 -0.63
N VAL A 101 5.99 -10.30 -0.19
CA VAL A 101 6.47 -11.51 -0.85
C VAL A 101 5.40 -12.62 -0.82
N ASP A 102 4.72 -12.80 0.32
CA ASP A 102 3.65 -13.80 0.47
C ASP A 102 2.46 -13.52 -0.49
N LEU A 103 2.27 -12.28 -0.93
CA LEU A 103 1.25 -11.90 -1.91
C LEU A 103 1.65 -12.13 -3.37
N LEU A 104 2.94 -12.29 -3.64
CA LEU A 104 3.49 -12.54 -4.98
C LEU A 104 3.62 -14.05 -5.30
N ALA A 105 3.44 -14.92 -4.30
CA ALA A 105 3.53 -16.37 -4.40
C ALA A 105 2.23 -17.03 -4.90
#